data_AF-A0A963TKF1-F1
#
_entry.id   AF-A0A963TKF1-F1
#
_cell.length_a   1.000
_cell.length_b   1.000
_cell.length_c   1.000
_cell.angle_alpha   90.00
_cell.angle_beta   90.00
_cell.angle_gamma   90.00
#
_symmetry.space_group_name_H-M   'P 1'
#
loop_
_entity.id
_entity.type
_entity.pdbx_description
1 polymer ?
#
loop_
_entity_poly.entity_id
_entity_poly.type
_entity_poly.pdbx_seq_one_letter_code
_entity_poly.pdbx_strand_id
1 'polypeptide(L)'
;GAVQVAAQARLSSVHVTFCTEAEATAGEAMGLLHRVTQQYHWENRGYADFGDFLAALSSRKRKTIRKEREVAQGFGGTIRRLTGGDIRPEHWDAFWRFYQDT
;
A
#
# COMPACT_ATOMS: atom_id res chain seq x y z
N GLY A 1 12.86 14.10 -21.75
CA GLY A 1 12.43 13.69 -20.39
C GLY A 1 10.91 13.48 -20.36
N ALA A 2 10.35 12.98 -19.26
CA ALA A 2 8.92 12.61 -19.17
C ALA A 2 7.96 13.76 -19.58
N VAL A 3 8.26 15.00 -19.21
CA VAL A 3 7.50 16.21 -19.61
C VAL A 3 7.50 16.40 -21.14
N GLN A 4 8.64 16.24 -21.79
CA GLN A 4 8.78 16.36 -23.24
C GLN A 4 7.99 15.26 -23.97
N VAL A 5 8.05 14.02 -23.47
CA VAL A 5 7.29 12.90 -24.03
C VAL A 5 5.79 13.15 -23.92
N ALA A 6 5.32 13.64 -22.76
CA ALA A 6 3.93 13.98 -22.56
C ALA A 6 3.45 15.07 -23.53
N ALA A 7 4.25 16.11 -23.75
CA ALA A 7 3.95 17.17 -24.70
C ALA A 7 3.87 16.65 -26.15
N GLN A 8 4.85 15.85 -26.59
CA GLN A 8 4.88 15.26 -27.93
C GLN A 8 3.71 14.30 -28.18
N ALA A 9 3.33 13.53 -27.16
CA ALA A 9 2.20 12.61 -27.21
C ALA A 9 0.84 13.31 -27.00
N ARG A 10 0.81 14.63 -26.80
CA ARG A 10 -0.41 15.42 -26.51
C ARG A 10 -1.19 14.88 -25.29
N LEU A 11 -0.46 14.43 -24.27
CA LEU A 11 -1.06 14.00 -23.00
C LEU A 11 -1.44 15.22 -22.16
N SER A 12 -2.55 15.11 -21.43
CA SER A 12 -3.05 16.21 -20.59
C SER A 12 -2.23 16.42 -19.31
N SER A 13 -1.51 15.39 -18.85
CA SER A 13 -0.70 15.47 -17.63
C SER A 13 0.31 14.32 -17.54
N VAL A 14 1.32 14.51 -16.67
CA VAL A 14 2.24 13.48 -16.22
C VAL A 14 2.35 13.57 -14.70
N HIS A 15 2.39 12.43 -14.03
CA HIS A 15 2.41 12.35 -12.56
C HIS A 15 3.57 11.46 -12.13
N VAL A 16 4.32 11.90 -11.12
CA VAL A 16 5.38 11.11 -10.47
C VAL A 16 5.01 10.96 -9.00
N THR A 17 4.44 9.80 -8.63
CA THR A 17 3.77 9.62 -7.33
C THR A 17 4.72 9.28 -6.18
N PHE A 18 5.93 8.83 -6.48
CA PHE A 18 6.94 8.42 -5.49
C PHE A 18 8.32 8.97 -5.89
N CYS A 19 8.38 10.28 -6.15
CA CYS A 19 9.65 10.94 -6.42
C CYS A 19 10.50 11.10 -5.15
N THR A 20 11.81 11.05 -5.34
CA THR A 20 12.78 11.56 -4.37
C THR A 20 12.66 13.09 -4.26
N GLU A 21 13.20 13.66 -3.18
CA GLU A 21 13.25 15.12 -3.00
C GLU A 21 13.93 15.81 -4.19
N ALA A 22 15.05 15.27 -4.67
CA ALA A 22 15.78 15.81 -5.82
C ALA A 22 14.93 15.81 -7.11
N GLU A 23 14.17 14.74 -7.35
CA GLU A 23 13.26 14.65 -8.49
C GLU A 23 12.07 15.60 -8.37
N ALA A 24 11.55 15.83 -7.16
CA ALA A 24 10.50 16.80 -6.90
C ALA A 24 10.98 18.22 -7.20
N THR A 25 12.15 18.62 -6.70
CA THR A 25 12.77 19.93 -6.99
C THR A 25 13.04 20.10 -8.48
N ALA A 26 13.53 19.06 -9.17
CA ALA A 26 13.73 19.11 -10.62
C ALA A 26 12.39 19.25 -11.37
N GLY A 27 11.34 18.60 -10.90
CA GLY A 27 9.98 18.70 -11.46
C GLY A 27 9.39 20.10 -11.35
N GLU A 28 9.56 20.76 -10.20
CA GLU A 28 9.14 22.16 -10.00
C GLU A 28 9.83 23.09 -11.00
N ALA A 29 11.14 22.93 -11.23
CA ALA A 29 11.88 23.69 -12.23
C ALA A 29 11.39 23.45 -13.68
N MET A 30 10.74 22.30 -13.94
CA MET A 30 10.10 21.98 -15.21
C MET A 30 8.63 22.45 -15.30
N GLY A 31 8.11 23.13 -14.28
CA GLY A 31 6.74 23.64 -14.23
C GLY A 31 5.70 22.61 -13.76
N LEU A 32 6.13 21.47 -13.18
CA LEU A 32 5.23 20.53 -12.54
C LEU A 32 4.83 21.03 -11.14
N LEU A 33 3.65 20.61 -10.68
CA LEU A 33 3.16 20.92 -9.34
C LEU A 33 3.65 19.87 -8.34
N HIS A 34 4.34 20.32 -7.30
CA HIS A 34 4.76 19.43 -6.22
C HIS A 34 3.60 19.19 -5.24
N ARG A 35 3.19 17.92 -5.15
CA ARG A 35 2.14 17.46 -4.23
C ARG A 35 2.77 16.69 -3.08
N VAL A 36 2.58 17.19 -1.87
CA VAL A 36 2.99 16.49 -0.64
C VAL A 36 1.84 15.60 -0.14
N THR A 37 2.15 14.36 0.23
CA THR A 37 1.22 13.41 0.82
C THR A 37 1.89 12.67 1.98
N GLN A 38 1.09 12.04 2.83
CA GLN A 38 1.59 11.15 3.87
C GLN A 38 1.72 9.73 3.34
N GLN A 39 2.82 9.06 3.69
CA GLN A 39 3.03 7.65 3.43
C GLN A 39 3.21 6.91 4.76
N TYR A 40 2.56 5.75 4.88
CA TYR A 40 2.69 4.88 6.05
C TYR A 40 3.61 3.73 5.67
N HIS A 41 4.84 3.78 6.15
CA HIS A 41 5.82 2.73 5.93
C HIS A 41 5.77 1.74 7.10
N TRP A 42 5.64 0.46 6.77
CA TRP A 42 5.83 -0.60 7.74
C TRP A 42 7.30 -0.98 7.79
N GLU A 43 7.87 -0.92 8.99
CA GLU A 43 9.23 -1.35 9.26
C GLU A 43 9.22 -2.45 10.31
N ASN A 44 9.80 -3.61 9.97
CA ASN A 44 10.02 -4.65 10.96
C ASN A 44 11.26 -4.32 11.79
N ARG A 45 11.07 -3.97 13.07
CA ARG A 45 12.17 -3.66 14.03
C ARG A 45 12.78 -4.91 14.67
N GLY A 46 12.80 -6.03 13.94
CA GLY A 46 13.29 -7.32 14.42
C GLY A 46 12.26 -8.19 15.16
N TYR A 47 10.97 -7.98 14.90
CA TYR A 47 9.90 -8.84 15.44
C TYR A 47 9.97 -10.22 14.77
N ALA A 48 10.07 -11.29 15.56
CA ALA A 48 10.05 -12.66 15.06
C ALA A 48 8.62 -13.12 14.75
N ASP A 49 7.66 -12.61 15.54
CA ASP A 49 6.25 -12.90 15.34
C ASP A 49 5.32 -11.70 15.61
N PHE A 50 4.02 -11.96 15.50
CA PHE A 50 3.00 -10.95 15.77
C PHE A 50 2.92 -10.56 17.25
N GLY A 51 3.23 -11.49 18.15
CA GLY A 51 3.30 -11.24 19.59
C GLY A 51 4.37 -10.22 19.92
N ASP A 52 5.55 -10.33 19.33
CA ASP A 52 6.67 -9.38 19.48
C ASP A 52 6.27 -7.97 19.04
N PHE A 53 5.63 -7.86 17.87
CA PHE A 53 5.08 -6.57 17.41
C PHE A 53 4.09 -5.98 18.42
N LEU A 54 3.16 -6.80 18.91
CA LEU A 54 2.16 -6.36 19.88
C LEU A 54 2.77 -5.96 21.23
N ALA A 55 3.88 -6.57 21.63
CA ALA A 55 4.60 -6.24 22.86
C ALA A 55 5.19 -4.82 22.81
N ALA A 56 5.58 -4.34 21.63
CA ALA A 56 6.08 -2.98 21.42
C ALA A 56 4.99 -1.89 21.51
N LEU A 57 3.72 -2.24 21.63
CA LEU A 57 2.60 -1.31 21.69
C LEU A 57 2.12 -1.04 23.13
N SER A 58 1.43 0.09 23.32
CA SER A 58 0.72 0.36 24.57
C SER A 58 -0.32 -0.71 24.86
N SER A 59 -0.60 -0.97 26.15
CA SER A 59 -1.56 -1.99 26.59
C SER A 59 -2.93 -1.84 25.93
N ARG A 60 -3.43 -0.60 25.83
CA ARG A 60 -4.69 -0.30 25.15
C ARG A 60 -4.64 -0.72 23.67
N LYS A 61 -3.63 -0.27 22.92
CA LYS A 61 -3.53 -0.55 21.47
C LYS A 61 -3.33 -2.04 21.20
N ARG A 62 -2.49 -2.71 22.00
CA ARG A 62 -2.31 -4.17 21.95
C ARG A 62 -3.63 -4.92 22.16
N LYS A 63 -4.42 -4.56 23.17
CA LYS A 63 -5.72 -5.20 23.46
C LYS A 63 -6.72 -4.99 22.32
N THR A 64 -6.80 -3.78 21.78
CA THR A 64 -7.67 -3.47 20.63
C THR A 64 -7.33 -4.34 19.42
N ILE A 65 -6.05 -4.38 19.00
CA ILE A 65 -5.63 -5.17 17.82
C ILE A 65 -5.89 -6.67 18.02
N ARG A 66 -5.66 -7.20 19.24
CA ARG A 66 -5.97 -8.62 19.55
C ARG A 66 -7.46 -8.91 19.36
N LYS A 67 -8.33 -8.07 19.91
CA LYS A 67 -9.78 -8.22 19.79
C LYS A 67 -10.25 -8.14 18.33
N GLU A 68 -9.74 -7.17 17.56
CA GLU A 68 -10.06 -7.05 16.14
C GLU A 68 -9.63 -8.29 15.36
N ARG A 69 -8.43 -8.82 15.66
CA ARG A 69 -7.93 -10.04 15.02
C ARG A 69 -8.75 -11.27 15.41
N GLU A 70 -9.18 -11.39 16.65
CA GLU A 70 -10.09 -12.46 17.10
C GLU A 70 -11.42 -12.42 16.34
N VAL A 71 -12.04 -11.25 16.22
CA VAL A 71 -13.28 -11.06 15.45
C VAL A 71 -13.06 -11.43 13.98
N ALA A 72 -11.96 -10.97 13.38
CA ALA A 72 -11.63 -11.27 11.99
C ALA A 72 -11.35 -12.77 11.74
N GLN A 73 -10.98 -13.54 12.75
CA GLN A 73 -10.86 -15.00 12.63
C GLN A 73 -12.18 -15.73 12.93
N GLY A 74 -13.12 -15.07 13.62
CA GLY A 74 -14.39 -15.66 14.08
C GLY A 74 -15.54 -15.63 13.07
N PHE A 75 -15.36 -15.09 11.86
CA PHE A 75 -16.45 -14.93 10.89
C PHE A 75 -16.88 -16.22 10.17
N GLY A 76 -16.27 -17.36 10.47
CA GLY A 76 -16.59 -18.66 9.87
C GLY A 76 -15.84 -18.99 8.58
N GLY A 77 -14.95 -18.11 8.11
CA GLY A 77 -14.03 -18.35 7.00
C GLY A 77 -12.58 -18.43 7.44
N THR A 78 -11.68 -18.76 6.51
CA THR A 78 -10.23 -18.77 6.75
C THR A 78 -9.57 -17.61 6.01
N ILE A 79 -8.84 -16.78 6.74
CA ILE A 79 -7.98 -15.75 6.12
C ILE A 79 -6.67 -16.39 5.68
N ARG A 80 -6.37 -16.33 4.39
CA ARG A 80 -5.12 -16.80 3.78
C ARG A 80 -4.30 -15.61 3.30
N ARG A 81 -2.99 -15.64 3.54
CA ARG A 81 -2.03 -14.71 2.93
C ARG A 81 -1.32 -15.46 1.80
N LEU A 82 -1.48 -14.98 0.57
CA LEU A 82 -0.88 -15.57 -0.62
C LEU A 82 0.10 -14.55 -1.21
N THR A 83 1.28 -15.01 -1.64
CA THR A 83 2.32 -14.17 -2.21
C THR A 83 3.02 -14.88 -3.36
N GLY A 84 3.48 -14.14 -4.37
CA GLY A 84 4.25 -14.71 -5.48
C GLY A 84 3.52 -15.87 -6.16
N GLY A 85 4.19 -17.02 -6.27
CA GLY A 85 3.64 -18.23 -6.93
C GLY A 85 2.44 -18.87 -6.21
N ASP A 86 2.15 -18.50 -4.96
CA ASP A 86 0.94 -18.95 -4.27
C ASP A 86 -0.34 -18.34 -4.88
N ILE A 87 -0.19 -17.27 -5.66
CA ILE A 87 -1.29 -16.59 -6.36
C ILE A 87 -1.55 -17.33 -7.68
N ARG A 88 -2.68 -18.03 -7.75
CA ARG A 88 -3.10 -18.83 -8.89
C ARG A 88 -4.24 -18.15 -9.68
N PRO A 89 -4.50 -18.54 -10.94
CA PRO A 89 -5.52 -17.92 -11.79
C PRO A 89 -6.91 -17.80 -11.14
N GLU A 90 -7.35 -18.80 -10.39
CA GLU A 90 -8.67 -18.77 -9.73
C GLU A 90 -8.81 -17.67 -8.66
N HIS A 91 -7.70 -17.21 -8.08
CA HIS A 91 -7.72 -16.09 -7.15
C HIS A 91 -8.02 -14.77 -7.88
N TRP A 92 -7.59 -14.64 -9.14
CA TRP A 92 -7.91 -13.49 -9.99
C TRP A 92 -9.38 -13.49 -10.41
N ASP A 93 -9.95 -14.64 -10.74
CA ASP A 93 -11.38 -14.77 -11.04
C ASP A 93 -12.25 -14.32 -9.86
N ALA A 94 -11.88 -14.73 -8.64
CA ALA A 94 -12.53 -14.29 -7.43
C ALA A 94 -12.34 -12.79 -7.19
N PHE A 95 -11.12 -12.27 -7.32
CA PHE A 95 -10.81 -10.85 -7.14
C PHE A 95 -11.60 -9.95 -8.11
N TRP A 96 -11.70 -10.35 -9.38
CA TRP A 96 -12.46 -9.62 -10.40
C TRP A 96 -13.94 -9.51 -10.06
N ARG A 97 -14.54 -10.59 -9.53
CA ARG A 97 -15.92 -10.57 -9.06
C ARG A 97 -16.12 -9.58 -7.91
N PHE A 98 -15.21 -9.55 -6.94
CA PHE A 98 -15.29 -8.60 -5.83
C PHE A 98 -15.13 -7.16 -6.28
N TYR A 99 -14.25 -6.89 -7.25
CA TYR A 99 -13.99 -5.55 -7.77
C TYR A 99 -15.19 -4.95 -8.53
N GLN A 100 -16.03 -5.78 -9.15
CA GLN A 100 -17.23 -5.32 -9.83
C GLN A 100 -18.42 -5.06 -8.90
N ASP A 101 -18.40 -5.63 -7.69
CA ASP A 101 -19.47 -5.55 -6.69
C ASP A 101 -19.22 -4.42 -5.65
N THR A 102 -18.33 -3.48 -5.98
CA THR A 102 -17.99 -2.28 -5.20
C THR A 102 -18.30 -1.02 -5.95
#